data_AF-A0A8X6QLW4-F1
#
_entry.id   AF-A0A8X6QLW4-F1
#
_cell.length_a   1.000
_cell.length_b   1.000
_cell.length_c   1.000
_cell.angle_alpha   90.00
_cell.angle_beta   90.00
_cell.angle_gamma   90.00
#
_symmetry.space_group_name_H-M   'P 1'
#
loop_
_entity.id
_entity.type
_entity.pdbx_description
1 polymer ?
#
loop_
_entity_poly.entity_id
_entity_poly.type
_entity_poly.pdbx_seq_one_letter_code
_entity_poly.pdbx_strand_id
1 'polypeptide(L)'
;MHLFPVLSLKDLSLLKIAITIYNGDDVKALEQKYKLYYPLPISKRIEINLSDLNDRFYFIFQYGLPLDLREGDFSSITLFRNRFGEVPEDDDIDKYNVWYYNRKLTESSDENWREKNLLKNCLPFNTTKLECLVLKKISSLGLPKTLQEALLSFVCIIWQEIRMWVTNHSSILSCFVETSSFHWTSSGKINYEATAEYLIRNEKIDIKERYALASFYCFKDDAISLWKNGRITSRELFLVRDVFSSLGIWNKWVKQESQFDWDKLTSNERMGSHYHLGVRTFFPELSRAKKINWLKYAIQFENIDTAQFLFCLFHLDDNEKEDIYKEYPCHTILYFLDYPFQSKFLEVADRLFQYLSGNMFFFVLHFLIYKRMIREFNDYNYFYLFVQFWDRSPMHLKQYIQLKNICQVVQLAIHWEDITSFCEKDFVKLCQDIDFAFHSP
;
A
#
# COMPACT_ATOMS: atom_id res chain seq x y z
N MET A 1 50.45 3.06 0.11
CA MET A 1 49.56 3.30 1.26
C MET A 1 48.63 4.44 0.86
N HIS A 2 47.54 4.12 0.14
CA HIS A 2 46.59 5.12 -0.38
C HIS A 2 45.34 5.13 0.49
N LEU A 3 45.15 6.23 1.22
CA LEU A 3 43.99 6.52 2.04
C LEU A 3 42.78 6.84 1.14
N PHE A 4 41.68 6.13 1.36
CA PHE A 4 40.37 6.44 0.80
C PHE A 4 39.88 7.81 1.28
N PRO A 5 39.12 8.59 0.49
CA PRO A 5 38.39 9.71 1.03
C PRO A 5 37.15 9.20 1.77
N VAL A 6 37.14 9.39 3.08
CA VAL A 6 35.96 9.25 3.93
C VAL A 6 34.98 10.36 3.54
N LEU A 7 33.77 9.97 3.15
CA LEU A 7 32.67 10.91 2.92
C LEU A 7 32.46 11.75 4.18
N SER A 8 32.49 13.08 4.04
CA SER A 8 32.31 13.95 5.20
C SER A 8 30.85 13.88 5.67
N LEU A 9 30.61 14.13 6.97
CA LEU A 9 29.26 14.18 7.53
C LEU A 9 28.36 15.21 6.80
N LYS A 10 28.99 16.19 6.12
CA LYS A 10 28.35 17.22 5.29
C LYS A 10 27.84 16.67 3.96
N ASP A 11 28.47 15.64 3.39
CA ASP A 11 28.09 15.02 2.10
C ASP A 11 26.91 14.05 2.25
N LEU A 12 26.87 13.28 3.35
CA LEU A 12 25.71 12.46 3.72
C LEU A 12 24.53 13.32 4.17
N SER A 13 24.80 14.46 4.82
CA SER A 13 23.78 15.46 5.11
C SER A 13 23.26 16.10 3.83
N LEU A 14 24.09 16.45 2.85
CA LEU A 14 23.69 17.05 1.58
C LEU A 14 22.87 16.13 0.67
N LEU A 15 23.08 14.81 0.74
CA LEU A 15 22.32 13.82 -0.02
C LEU A 15 20.95 13.55 0.63
N LYS A 16 20.92 13.48 1.96
CA LYS A 16 19.68 13.48 2.74
C LYS A 16 18.93 14.80 2.55
N ILE A 17 19.62 15.93 2.52
CA ILE A 17 19.12 17.28 2.23
C ILE A 17 18.71 17.42 0.76
N ALA A 18 19.31 16.76 -0.23
CA ALA A 18 18.79 16.79 -1.61
C ALA A 18 17.51 15.96 -1.75
N ILE A 19 17.32 14.97 -0.86
CA ILE A 19 16.10 14.16 -0.73
C ILE A 19 15.07 14.87 0.19
N THR A 20 15.50 15.71 1.14
CA THR A 20 14.65 16.48 2.07
C THR A 20 14.30 17.89 1.56
N ILE A 21 15.16 18.55 0.76
CA ILE A 21 14.91 19.82 0.02
C ILE A 21 14.07 19.49 -1.22
N TYR A 22 12.89 18.95 -0.97
CA TYR A 22 11.68 19.56 -1.49
C TYR A 22 10.94 20.36 -0.39
N ASN A 23 11.59 20.65 0.75
CA ASN A 23 11.19 21.72 1.68
C ASN A 23 12.38 22.36 2.43
N GLY A 24 12.37 23.68 2.58
CA GLY A 24 13.55 24.50 2.94
C GLY A 24 13.75 24.84 4.42
N ASP A 25 12.76 24.58 5.30
CA ASP A 25 12.77 25.09 6.68
C ASP A 25 13.54 24.21 7.68
N ASP A 26 13.68 22.91 7.42
CA ASP A 26 14.42 21.97 8.29
C ASP A 26 15.94 22.19 8.28
N VAL A 27 16.45 22.82 7.21
CA VAL A 27 17.88 23.10 7.02
C VAL A 27 18.39 24.16 8.03
N LYS A 28 17.56 25.15 8.37
CA LYS A 28 17.95 26.25 9.30
C LYS A 28 17.96 25.81 10.76
N ALA A 29 17.04 24.93 11.16
CA ALA A 29 16.99 24.37 12.51
C ALA A 29 18.23 23.49 12.81
N LEU A 30 18.69 22.74 11.81
CA LEU A 30 19.93 21.97 11.87
C LEU A 30 21.18 22.87 11.89
N GLU A 31 21.20 23.96 11.11
CA GLU A 31 22.33 24.91 11.09
C GLU A 31 22.54 25.61 12.44
N GLN A 32 21.47 26.02 13.13
CA GLN A 32 21.57 26.64 14.46
C GLN A 32 22.07 25.68 15.54
N LYS A 33 21.64 24.41 15.50
CA LYS A 33 22.03 23.39 16.49
C LYS A 33 23.53 23.04 16.44
N TYR A 34 24.16 23.17 15.27
CA TYR A 34 25.55 22.71 15.06
C TYR A 34 26.59 23.84 14.96
N LYS A 35 26.18 25.11 14.84
CA LYS A 35 27.09 26.28 15.00
C LYS A 35 27.79 26.34 16.36
N LEU A 36 27.29 25.62 17.37
CA LEU A 36 27.87 25.53 18.71
C LEU A 36 29.16 24.70 18.79
N TYR A 37 29.47 23.86 17.79
CA TYR A 37 30.50 22.84 17.98
C TYR A 37 31.84 23.11 17.28
N TYR A 38 31.93 23.67 16.05
CA TYR A 38 33.25 23.90 15.39
C TYR A 38 33.22 24.94 14.24
N PRO A 39 34.24 25.81 14.05
CA PRO A 39 34.34 26.72 12.89
C PRO A 39 35.34 26.23 11.82
N LEU A 40 35.20 26.73 10.57
CA LEU A 40 36.17 26.87 9.43
C LEU A 40 35.62 26.39 8.05
N PRO A 41 36.28 26.64 6.88
CA PRO A 41 36.02 27.78 5.99
C PRO A 41 35.58 27.37 4.56
N ILE A 42 35.19 28.36 3.75
CA ILE A 42 34.47 28.22 2.48
C ILE A 42 35.42 28.30 1.27
N SER A 43 35.44 27.30 0.39
CA SER A 43 35.69 27.56 -1.04
C SER A 43 35.19 26.44 -1.97
N LYS A 44 34.56 26.89 -3.07
CA LYS A 44 34.01 26.21 -4.27
C LYS A 44 32.57 25.68 -4.17
N ARG A 45 31.65 26.47 -4.76
CA ARG A 45 30.30 26.07 -5.18
C ARG A 45 30.32 25.66 -6.65
N ILE A 46 29.61 24.60 -7.00
CA ILE A 46 29.15 24.29 -8.36
C ILE A 46 27.64 24.53 -8.35
N GLU A 47 27.14 25.40 -9.23
CA GLU A 47 25.70 25.62 -9.43
C GLU A 47 25.18 24.66 -10.50
N ILE A 48 24.14 23.90 -10.16
CA ILE A 48 23.37 23.07 -11.09
C ILE A 48 22.05 23.78 -11.34
N ASN A 49 21.73 24.04 -12.61
CA ASN A 49 20.52 24.72 -13.04
C ASN A 49 19.33 23.73 -13.09
N LEU A 50 18.26 24.03 -12.34
CA LEU A 50 17.14 23.13 -12.04
C LEU A 50 15.96 23.21 -13.04
N SER A 51 15.99 24.12 -14.02
CA SER A 51 14.90 24.27 -15.00
C SER A 51 14.82 23.12 -16.03
N ASP A 52 15.92 22.39 -16.27
CA ASP A 52 15.99 21.34 -17.31
C ASP A 52 15.34 20.01 -16.93
N LEU A 53 14.93 19.83 -15.66
CA LEU A 53 14.37 18.57 -15.17
C LEU A 53 12.85 18.43 -15.37
N ASN A 54 12.12 19.54 -15.54
CA ASN A 54 10.66 19.53 -15.69
C ASN A 54 10.20 19.30 -17.14
N ASP A 55 10.91 19.86 -18.13
CA ASP A 55 10.41 19.92 -19.51
C ASP A 55 10.59 18.63 -20.32
N ARG A 56 11.36 17.65 -19.83
CA ARG A 56 11.70 16.42 -20.59
C ARG A 56 10.91 15.18 -20.22
N PHE A 57 10.00 15.24 -19.25
CA PHE A 57 9.10 14.12 -18.94
C PHE A 57 7.94 13.96 -19.95
N TYR A 58 7.74 14.93 -20.86
CA TYR A 58 6.62 14.94 -21.81
C TYR A 58 6.82 14.13 -23.10
N PHE A 59 8.01 13.57 -23.38
CA PHE A 59 8.35 13.14 -24.75
C PHE A 59 8.53 11.63 -25.01
N ILE A 60 8.11 10.73 -24.11
CA ILE A 60 8.23 9.28 -24.36
C ILE A 60 6.92 8.56 -24.13
N PHE A 61 5.91 8.77 -25.01
CA PHE A 61 4.80 7.83 -25.19
C PHE A 61 4.18 7.96 -26.59
N GLN A 62 4.73 7.23 -27.57
CA GLN A 62 3.99 6.83 -28.77
C GLN A 62 4.63 5.56 -29.35
N TYR A 63 3.77 4.72 -29.94
CA TYR A 63 4.01 3.44 -30.62
C TYR A 63 3.92 2.17 -29.74
N GLY A 64 2.76 1.52 -29.85
CA GLY A 64 2.54 0.13 -29.48
C GLY A 64 2.78 -0.84 -30.65
N LEU A 65 2.73 -2.14 -30.37
CA LEU A 65 2.64 -3.25 -31.32
C LEU A 65 1.95 -4.46 -30.63
N PRO A 66 1.44 -5.45 -31.40
CA PRO A 66 0.13 -6.06 -31.20
C PRO A 66 0.17 -7.44 -30.51
N LEU A 67 -0.96 -7.87 -29.95
CA LEU A 67 -1.17 -9.23 -29.49
C LEU A 67 -2.46 -9.82 -30.10
N ASP A 68 -2.27 -10.99 -30.67
CA ASP A 68 -3.20 -11.86 -31.39
C ASP A 68 -4.11 -12.58 -30.37
N LEU A 69 -5.44 -12.47 -30.53
CA LEU A 69 -6.42 -13.12 -29.64
C LEU A 69 -6.99 -14.36 -30.32
N ARG A 70 -6.97 -15.50 -29.63
CA ARG A 70 -7.81 -16.67 -29.96
C ARG A 70 -8.93 -16.81 -28.93
N GLU A 71 -10.14 -16.95 -29.46
CA GLU A 71 -11.40 -17.11 -28.76
C GLU A 71 -11.51 -18.48 -28.06
N GLY A 72 -12.16 -18.51 -26.89
CA GLY A 72 -12.45 -19.75 -26.18
C GLY A 72 -13.31 -19.59 -24.93
N ASP A 73 -14.63 -19.69 -25.15
CA ASP A 73 -15.70 -20.22 -24.28
C ASP A 73 -16.51 -19.29 -23.35
N PHE A 74 -17.82 -19.27 -23.63
CA PHE A 74 -18.89 -18.44 -23.03
C PHE A 74 -19.92 -19.31 -22.27
N SER A 75 -19.44 -20.28 -21.48
CA SER A 75 -20.31 -21.21 -20.76
C SER A 75 -20.79 -20.70 -19.38
N SER A 76 -20.29 -19.57 -18.89
CA SER A 76 -20.59 -19.07 -17.53
C SER A 76 -21.78 -18.10 -17.42
N ILE A 77 -22.26 -17.53 -18.52
CA ILE A 77 -23.30 -16.48 -18.50
C ILE A 77 -24.71 -17.05 -18.31
N THR A 78 -24.95 -18.28 -18.77
CA THR A 78 -26.28 -18.91 -18.72
C THR A 78 -26.68 -19.37 -17.31
N LEU A 79 -25.71 -19.65 -16.44
CA LEU A 79 -25.95 -20.12 -15.07
C LEU A 79 -26.40 -19.00 -14.11
N PHE A 80 -26.16 -17.74 -14.47
CA PHE A 80 -26.54 -16.59 -13.63
C PHE A 80 -28.03 -16.22 -13.74
N ARG A 81 -28.65 -16.51 -14.90
CA ARG A 81 -30.03 -16.10 -15.21
C ARG A 81 -31.11 -16.93 -14.52
N ASN A 82 -30.81 -18.19 -14.17
CA ASN A 82 -31.83 -19.13 -13.67
C ASN A 82 -31.96 -19.15 -12.13
N ARG A 83 -31.13 -18.38 -11.40
CA ARG A 83 -31.07 -18.48 -9.93
C ARG A 83 -31.93 -17.45 -9.17
N PHE A 84 -32.51 -16.48 -9.85
CA PHE A 84 -33.29 -15.42 -9.20
C PHE A 84 -34.67 -15.32 -9.87
N GLY A 85 -35.66 -15.92 -9.20
CA GLY A 85 -37.08 -15.77 -9.54
C GLY A 85 -37.60 -14.36 -9.26
N GLU A 86 -38.84 -14.12 -9.69
CA GLU A 86 -39.52 -12.82 -9.68
C GLU A 86 -39.62 -12.21 -8.26
N VAL A 87 -39.29 -10.92 -8.14
CA VAL A 87 -39.34 -10.11 -6.91
C VAL A 87 -40.42 -9.02 -7.10
N PRO A 88 -41.27 -8.76 -6.09
CA PRO A 88 -42.46 -7.92 -6.23
C PRO A 88 -42.17 -6.41 -6.34
N GLU A 89 -43.16 -5.70 -6.87
CA GLU A 89 -43.16 -4.25 -7.09
C GLU A 89 -43.42 -3.48 -5.79
N ASP A 90 -42.40 -2.76 -5.30
CA ASP A 90 -42.49 -1.34 -4.87
C ASP A 90 -41.16 -0.87 -4.23
N ASP A 91 -40.39 -0.07 -4.99
CA ASP A 91 -39.59 1.11 -4.63
C ASP A 91 -38.53 1.36 -5.74
N ASP A 92 -38.64 2.51 -6.41
CA ASP A 92 -38.17 2.76 -7.78
C ASP A 92 -36.64 3.03 -7.93
N ILE A 93 -35.84 2.66 -6.92
CA ILE A 93 -34.37 2.82 -6.96
C ILE A 93 -33.69 1.54 -7.47
N ASP A 94 -34.24 0.37 -7.15
CA ASP A 94 -33.65 -0.90 -7.57
C ASP A 94 -34.01 -1.26 -9.03
N LYS A 95 -35.18 -0.84 -9.52
CA LYS A 95 -35.53 -0.90 -10.96
C LYS A 95 -34.58 -0.04 -11.80
N TYR A 96 -34.20 1.16 -11.34
CA TYR A 96 -33.21 2.00 -12.04
C TYR A 96 -31.81 1.36 -12.03
N ASN A 97 -31.38 0.80 -10.90
CA ASN A 97 -30.07 0.14 -10.80
C ASN A 97 -30.00 -1.10 -11.71
N VAL A 98 -31.03 -1.95 -11.72
CA VAL A 98 -31.10 -3.16 -12.56
C VAL A 98 -31.27 -2.82 -14.03
N TRP A 99 -32.12 -1.85 -14.38
CA TRP A 99 -32.29 -1.39 -15.76
C TRP A 99 -31.03 -0.73 -16.32
N TYR A 100 -30.35 0.11 -15.53
CA TYR A 100 -29.08 0.75 -15.93
C TYR A 100 -27.94 -0.28 -16.07
N TYR A 101 -27.85 -1.26 -15.16
CA TYR A 101 -26.84 -2.33 -15.24
C TYR A 101 -27.04 -3.20 -16.50
N ASN A 102 -28.29 -3.57 -16.79
CA ASN A 102 -28.64 -4.37 -17.97
C ASN A 102 -28.51 -3.58 -19.28
N ARG A 103 -28.81 -2.27 -19.26
CA ARG A 103 -28.62 -1.37 -20.41
C ARG A 103 -27.14 -1.12 -20.68
N LYS A 104 -26.29 -0.97 -19.66
CA LYS A 104 -24.83 -0.91 -19.88
C LYS A 104 -24.23 -2.21 -20.36
N LEU A 105 -24.70 -3.37 -19.90
CA LEU A 105 -24.26 -4.67 -20.43
C LEU A 105 -24.62 -4.87 -21.92
N THR A 106 -25.66 -4.18 -22.41
CA THR A 106 -26.09 -4.27 -23.81
C THR A 106 -25.60 -3.12 -24.70
N GLU A 107 -25.31 -1.94 -24.12
CA GLU A 107 -24.74 -0.78 -24.83
C GLU A 107 -23.20 -0.68 -24.69
N SER A 108 -22.55 -1.46 -23.83
CA SER A 108 -21.07 -1.50 -23.65
C SER A 108 -20.41 -2.74 -24.25
N SER A 109 -20.65 -3.00 -25.53
CA SER A 109 -19.74 -3.81 -26.34
C SER A 109 -18.45 -3.07 -26.71
N ASP A 110 -18.28 -1.81 -26.28
CA ASP A 110 -17.04 -1.06 -26.46
C ASP A 110 -16.06 -1.32 -25.30
N GLU A 111 -15.47 -2.53 -25.28
CA GLU A 111 -14.32 -2.89 -24.43
C GLU A 111 -13.21 -1.83 -24.46
N ASN A 112 -13.13 -1.11 -25.58
CA ASN A 112 -12.23 0.01 -25.87
C ASN A 112 -12.37 1.19 -24.89
N TRP A 113 -13.53 1.45 -24.25
CA TRP A 113 -13.67 2.57 -23.29
C TRP A 113 -13.08 2.24 -21.92
N ARG A 114 -13.28 1.01 -21.42
CA ARG A 114 -12.66 0.55 -20.17
C ARG A 114 -11.16 0.38 -20.34
N GLU A 115 -10.72 -0.22 -21.46
CA GLU A 115 -9.29 -0.28 -21.79
C GLU A 115 -8.68 1.11 -21.95
N LYS A 116 -9.25 2.02 -22.76
CA LYS A 116 -8.63 3.34 -23.00
C LYS A 116 -8.55 4.24 -21.76
N ASN A 117 -9.47 4.15 -20.81
CA ASN A 117 -9.43 4.99 -19.60
C ASN A 117 -8.63 4.37 -18.44
N LEU A 118 -8.64 3.03 -18.29
CA LEU A 118 -7.75 2.37 -17.33
C LEU A 118 -6.29 2.40 -17.81
N LEU A 119 -6.05 2.24 -19.12
CA LEU A 119 -4.71 2.28 -19.72
C LEU A 119 -4.13 3.70 -19.89
N LYS A 120 -4.94 4.77 -19.94
CA LYS A 120 -4.40 6.15 -20.03
C LYS A 120 -3.86 6.69 -18.70
N ASN A 121 -4.44 6.29 -17.57
CA ASN A 121 -4.09 6.86 -16.26
C ASN A 121 -3.32 5.89 -15.35
N CYS A 122 -3.30 4.60 -15.65
CA CYS A 122 -2.56 3.58 -14.92
C CYS A 122 -1.85 2.63 -15.89
N LEU A 123 -0.91 3.12 -16.71
CA LEU A 123 -0.03 2.20 -17.44
C LEU A 123 0.75 1.35 -16.42
N PRO A 124 1.01 0.05 -16.71
CA PRO A 124 1.98 -0.72 -15.95
C PRO A 124 3.35 -0.07 -16.15
N PHE A 125 3.71 0.82 -15.22
CA PHE A 125 5.00 1.47 -15.23
C PHE A 125 6.06 0.40 -14.99
N ASN A 126 6.86 0.14 -16.02
CA ASN A 126 7.96 -0.81 -15.94
C ASN A 126 9.01 -0.25 -14.96
N THR A 127 9.03 -0.79 -13.73
CA THR A 127 9.97 -0.41 -12.66
C THR A 127 11.40 -0.49 -13.14
N THR A 128 11.72 -1.49 -13.95
CA THR A 128 13.05 -1.68 -14.56
C THR A 128 13.46 -0.49 -15.42
N LYS A 129 12.53 0.15 -16.15
CA LYS A 129 12.86 1.33 -16.98
C LYS A 129 13.20 2.55 -16.12
N LEU A 130 12.45 2.78 -15.03
CA LEU A 130 12.73 3.86 -14.10
C LEU A 130 14.04 3.61 -13.35
N GLU A 131 14.26 2.40 -12.85
CA GLU A 131 15.51 1.98 -12.20
C GLU A 131 16.71 2.21 -13.12
N CYS A 132 16.63 1.82 -14.41
CA CYS A 132 17.68 2.09 -15.38
C CYS A 132 17.97 3.59 -15.55
N LEU A 133 16.92 4.42 -15.60
CA LEU A 133 17.06 5.88 -15.74
C LEU A 133 17.69 6.50 -14.48
N VAL A 134 17.25 6.06 -13.30
CA VAL A 134 17.75 6.50 -12.01
C VAL A 134 19.20 6.07 -11.85
N LEU A 135 19.53 4.81 -12.12
CA LEU A 135 20.90 4.27 -12.12
C LEU A 135 21.81 5.07 -13.04
N LYS A 136 21.40 5.31 -14.28
CA LYS A 136 22.20 6.10 -15.24
C LYS A 136 22.50 7.49 -14.70
N LYS A 137 21.52 8.15 -14.06
CA LYS A 137 21.71 9.45 -13.41
C LYS A 137 22.64 9.36 -12.20
N ILE A 138 22.41 8.40 -11.30
CA ILE A 138 23.25 8.18 -10.11
C ILE A 138 24.70 7.87 -10.50
N SER A 139 24.93 7.00 -11.48
CA SER A 139 26.29 6.66 -11.95
C SER A 139 26.99 7.86 -12.59
N SER A 140 26.24 8.78 -13.21
CA SER A 140 26.82 10.02 -13.75
C SER A 140 27.34 10.99 -12.69
N LEU A 141 26.97 10.81 -11.42
CA LEU A 141 27.43 11.64 -10.31
C LEU A 141 28.85 11.32 -9.83
N GLY A 142 29.49 10.25 -10.35
CA GLY A 142 30.84 9.86 -9.96
C GLY A 142 30.96 9.35 -8.51
N LEU A 143 29.85 8.91 -7.90
CA LEU A 143 29.81 8.41 -6.53
C LEU A 143 30.43 7.00 -6.41
N PRO A 144 30.96 6.60 -5.24
CA PRO A 144 31.36 5.22 -4.99
C PRO A 144 30.20 4.24 -5.20
N LYS A 145 30.48 3.04 -5.73
CA LYS A 145 29.46 2.02 -6.06
C LYS A 145 28.51 1.72 -4.89
N THR A 146 29.04 1.59 -3.68
CA THR A 146 28.25 1.36 -2.46
C THR A 146 27.25 2.47 -2.18
N LEU A 147 27.62 3.73 -2.43
CA LEU A 147 26.71 4.87 -2.27
C LEU A 147 25.67 4.92 -3.40
N GLN A 148 26.05 4.52 -4.63
CA GLN A 148 25.11 4.40 -5.74
C GLN A 148 24.03 3.36 -5.45
N GLU A 149 24.43 2.20 -4.91
CA GLU A 149 23.53 1.12 -4.50
C GLU A 149 22.59 1.57 -3.36
N ALA A 150 23.14 2.24 -2.34
CA ALA A 150 22.33 2.81 -1.26
C ALA A 150 21.30 3.83 -1.78
N LEU A 151 21.73 4.75 -2.67
CA LEU A 151 20.84 5.73 -3.28
C LEU A 151 19.74 5.08 -4.11
N LEU A 152 20.07 4.07 -4.91
CA LEU A 152 19.09 3.35 -5.70
C LEU A 152 18.03 2.71 -4.78
N SER A 153 18.46 2.05 -3.71
CA SER A 153 17.56 1.44 -2.72
C SER A 153 16.58 2.47 -2.14
N PHE A 154 17.07 3.66 -1.76
CA PHE A 154 16.21 4.76 -1.30
C PHE A 154 15.21 5.24 -2.36
N VAL A 155 15.65 5.42 -3.60
CA VAL A 155 14.77 5.87 -4.70
C VAL A 155 13.68 4.82 -4.97
N CYS A 156 14.01 3.53 -4.92
CA CYS A 156 13.04 2.45 -5.06
C CYS A 156 11.96 2.53 -3.97
N ILE A 157 12.33 2.79 -2.71
CA ILE A 157 11.38 2.94 -1.60
C ILE A 157 10.42 4.12 -1.86
N ILE A 158 10.97 5.30 -2.18
CA ILE A 158 10.18 6.51 -2.48
C ILE A 158 9.21 6.25 -3.64
N TRP A 159 9.69 5.59 -4.70
CA TRP A 159 8.87 5.25 -5.85
C TRP A 159 7.74 4.30 -5.50
N GLN A 160 8.00 3.26 -4.71
CA GLN A 160 6.94 2.33 -4.28
C GLN A 160 5.89 3.06 -3.45
N GLU A 161 6.27 3.97 -2.56
CA GLU A 161 5.32 4.79 -1.79
C GLU A 161 4.43 5.66 -2.69
N ILE A 162 5.01 6.34 -3.69
CA ILE A 162 4.24 7.12 -4.68
C ILE A 162 3.31 6.21 -5.48
N ARG A 163 3.82 5.07 -5.96
CA ARG A 163 3.02 4.11 -6.73
C ARG A 163 1.86 3.57 -5.91
N MET A 164 2.08 3.22 -4.65
CA MET A 164 1.03 2.76 -3.74
C MET A 164 -0.01 3.84 -3.52
N TRP A 165 0.42 5.08 -3.29
CA TRP A 165 -0.48 6.23 -3.19
C TRP A 165 -1.33 6.38 -4.46
N VAL A 166 -0.72 6.48 -5.63
CA VAL A 166 -1.43 6.65 -6.91
C VAL A 166 -2.40 5.50 -7.15
N THR A 167 -1.98 4.26 -6.90
CA THR A 167 -2.83 3.08 -7.09
C THR A 167 -4.08 3.18 -6.21
N ASN A 168 -3.90 3.50 -4.93
CA ASN A 168 -4.99 3.58 -3.95
C ASN A 168 -5.96 4.75 -4.19
N HIS A 169 -5.53 5.79 -4.91
CA HIS A 169 -6.33 7.00 -5.15
C HIS A 169 -6.72 7.22 -6.61
N SER A 170 -6.30 6.34 -7.53
CA SER A 170 -6.53 6.46 -8.98
C SER A 170 -8.01 6.51 -9.36
N SER A 171 -8.88 5.97 -8.51
CA SER A 171 -10.34 6.03 -8.69
C SER A 171 -11.01 7.26 -8.07
N ILE A 172 -10.29 8.02 -7.24
CA ILE A 172 -10.77 9.28 -6.64
C ILE A 172 -10.29 10.46 -7.47
N LEU A 173 -9.02 10.47 -7.85
CA LEU A 173 -8.35 11.57 -8.51
C LEU A 173 -8.17 11.25 -10.00
N SER A 174 -8.83 12.01 -10.86
CA SER A 174 -8.62 11.93 -12.31
C SER A 174 -7.37 12.67 -12.78
N CYS A 175 -6.85 13.59 -11.95
CA CYS A 175 -5.68 14.40 -12.24
C CYS A 175 -4.38 13.82 -11.66
N PHE A 176 -3.27 14.12 -12.32
CA PHE A 176 -1.94 13.80 -11.82
C PHE A 176 -1.61 14.65 -10.59
N VAL A 177 -1.26 13.99 -9.49
CA VAL A 177 -0.76 14.67 -8.28
C VAL A 177 0.71 15.00 -8.48
N GLU A 178 1.06 16.29 -8.48
CA GLU A 178 2.45 16.72 -8.52
C GLU A 178 3.21 16.16 -7.30
N THR A 179 4.45 15.70 -7.51
CA THR A 179 5.27 15.11 -6.43
C THR A 179 5.56 16.09 -5.29
N SER A 180 5.54 17.39 -5.59
CA SER A 180 5.62 18.50 -4.64
C SER A 180 4.44 18.55 -3.66
N SER A 181 3.32 17.91 -3.98
CA SER A 181 2.12 17.87 -3.14
C SER A 181 2.16 16.78 -2.07
N PHE A 182 3.15 15.87 -2.13
CA PHE A 182 3.30 14.83 -1.12
C PHE A 182 3.91 15.39 0.16
N HIS A 183 3.21 15.19 1.26
CA HIS A 183 3.78 15.40 2.58
C HIS A 183 4.51 14.13 2.99
N TRP A 184 5.80 14.22 3.30
CA TRP A 184 6.63 13.09 3.70
C TRP A 184 6.79 13.00 5.22
N THR A 185 6.82 11.79 5.76
CA THR A 185 7.18 11.53 7.16
C THR A 185 8.70 11.59 7.34
N SER A 186 9.16 11.70 8.59
CA SER A 186 10.59 11.61 8.93
C SER A 186 11.21 10.24 8.60
N SER A 187 10.39 9.21 8.40
CA SER A 187 10.80 7.88 7.97
C SER A 187 10.83 7.72 6.44
N GLY A 188 10.56 8.78 5.66
CA GLY A 188 10.57 8.73 4.21
C GLY A 188 9.35 8.06 3.57
N LYS A 189 8.24 7.92 4.30
CA LYS A 189 6.95 7.47 3.74
C LYS A 189 6.08 8.68 3.39
N ILE A 190 5.12 8.52 2.50
CA ILE A 190 4.10 9.56 2.32
C ILE A 190 3.24 9.60 3.60
N ASN A 191 3.00 10.78 4.15
CA ASN A 191 1.96 11.01 5.14
C ASN A 191 0.64 11.12 4.38
N TYR A 192 -0.10 10.03 4.40
CA TYR A 192 -1.32 9.85 3.61
C TYR A 192 -2.39 10.88 4.02
N GLU A 193 -2.61 11.06 5.32
CA GLU A 193 -3.58 12.01 5.86
C GLU A 193 -3.21 13.46 5.52
N ALA A 194 -1.96 13.89 5.80
CA ALA A 194 -1.54 15.26 5.52
C ALA A 194 -1.53 15.59 4.02
N THR A 195 -1.15 14.62 3.17
CA THR A 195 -1.23 14.76 1.71
C THR A 195 -2.68 14.93 1.26
N ALA A 196 -3.59 14.09 1.76
CA ALA A 196 -5.00 14.19 1.42
C ALA A 196 -5.59 15.54 1.87
N GLU A 197 -5.30 15.97 3.10
CA GLU A 197 -5.74 17.27 3.64
C GLU A 197 -5.25 18.44 2.77
N TYR A 198 -3.98 18.41 2.33
CA TYR A 198 -3.44 19.40 1.39
C TYR A 198 -4.19 19.42 0.05
N LEU A 199 -4.43 18.24 -0.54
CA LEU A 199 -5.13 18.10 -1.81
C LEU A 199 -6.59 18.56 -1.72
N ILE A 200 -7.26 18.29 -0.60
CA ILE A 200 -8.65 18.72 -0.33
C ILE A 200 -8.78 20.25 -0.30
N ARG A 201 -7.75 20.95 0.18
CA ARG A 201 -7.71 22.43 0.20
C ARG A 201 -7.34 23.04 -1.14
N ASN A 202 -6.79 22.26 -2.08
CA ASN A 202 -6.38 22.76 -3.38
C ASN A 202 -7.59 22.97 -4.30
N GLU A 203 -7.99 24.23 -4.50
CA GLU A 203 -9.12 24.61 -5.35
C GLU A 203 -8.94 24.30 -6.84
N LYS A 204 -7.74 23.93 -7.28
CA LYS A 204 -7.50 23.45 -8.64
C LYS A 204 -8.03 22.03 -8.88
N ILE A 205 -8.25 21.25 -7.82
CA ILE A 205 -8.82 19.90 -7.88
C ILE A 205 -10.35 20.01 -7.92
N ASP A 206 -11.00 19.20 -8.75
CA ASP A 206 -12.45 19.22 -8.89
C ASP A 206 -13.14 18.98 -7.53
N ILE A 207 -14.20 19.74 -7.25
CA ILE A 207 -14.88 19.70 -5.96
C ILE A 207 -15.40 18.31 -5.59
N LYS A 208 -15.77 17.48 -6.57
CA LYS A 208 -16.23 16.10 -6.36
C LYS A 208 -15.09 15.20 -5.94
N GLU A 209 -13.92 15.37 -6.53
CA GLU A 209 -12.71 14.63 -6.16
C GLU A 209 -12.25 15.01 -4.76
N ARG A 210 -12.25 16.32 -4.43
CA ARG A 210 -11.94 16.79 -3.07
C ARG A 210 -12.94 16.24 -2.06
N TYR A 211 -14.24 16.23 -2.37
CA TYR A 211 -15.26 15.66 -1.49
C TYR A 211 -15.06 14.15 -1.32
N ALA A 212 -14.75 13.44 -2.41
CA ALA A 212 -14.51 12.01 -2.37
C ALA A 212 -13.26 11.68 -1.56
N LEU A 213 -12.19 12.48 -1.71
CA LEU A 213 -10.96 12.35 -0.92
C LEU A 213 -11.22 12.65 0.57
N ALA A 214 -11.96 13.72 0.88
CA ALA A 214 -12.35 14.06 2.25
C ALA A 214 -13.18 12.96 2.90
N SER A 215 -14.10 12.36 2.14
CA SER A 215 -14.91 11.23 2.61
C SER A 215 -14.07 9.96 2.77
N PHE A 216 -13.14 9.70 1.84
CA PHE A 216 -12.24 8.54 1.89
C PHE A 216 -11.37 8.59 3.15
N TYR A 217 -10.77 9.75 3.45
CA TYR A 217 -9.97 10.00 4.66
C TYR A 217 -10.79 10.34 5.91
N CYS A 218 -12.11 10.43 5.79
CA CYS A 218 -13.01 10.75 6.90
C CYS A 218 -12.74 12.12 7.56
N PHE A 219 -12.29 13.10 6.78
CA PHE A 219 -12.19 14.49 7.18
C PHE A 219 -13.58 15.12 7.23
N LYS A 220 -14.28 14.85 8.34
CA LYS A 220 -15.69 15.18 8.57
C LYS A 220 -16.05 16.63 8.24
N ASP A 221 -15.27 17.58 8.75
CA ASP A 221 -15.58 19.00 8.60
C ASP A 221 -15.37 19.47 7.15
N ASP A 222 -14.30 19.02 6.50
CA ASP A 222 -14.04 19.28 5.08
C ASP A 222 -15.11 18.65 4.19
N ALA A 223 -15.48 17.39 4.44
CA ALA A 223 -16.53 16.70 3.69
C ALA A 223 -17.89 17.42 3.80
N ILE A 224 -18.28 17.86 5.01
CA ILE A 224 -19.51 18.66 5.21
C ILE A 224 -19.41 20.01 4.49
N SER A 225 -18.28 20.70 4.63
CA SER A 225 -18.06 22.01 4.02
C SER A 225 -18.16 21.92 2.50
N LEU A 226 -17.45 20.96 1.89
CA LEU A 226 -17.47 20.71 0.44
C LEU A 226 -18.86 20.30 -0.05
N TRP A 227 -19.59 19.48 0.71
CA TRP A 227 -20.96 19.11 0.40
C TRP A 227 -21.89 20.32 0.37
N LYS A 228 -21.86 21.15 1.42
CA LYS A 228 -22.72 22.34 1.56
C LYS A 228 -22.40 23.40 0.50
N ASN A 229 -21.11 23.60 0.21
CA ASN A 229 -20.65 24.65 -0.71
C ASN A 229 -20.78 24.24 -2.18
N GLY A 230 -20.61 22.95 -2.50
CA GLY A 230 -20.33 22.52 -3.87
C GLY A 230 -21.52 22.26 -4.78
N ARG A 231 -22.77 22.41 -4.31
CA ARG A 231 -23.98 21.92 -5.02
C ARG A 231 -23.80 20.49 -5.56
N ILE A 232 -23.01 19.66 -4.87
CA ILE A 232 -22.72 18.30 -5.33
C ILE A 232 -24.03 17.52 -5.34
N THR A 233 -24.52 17.18 -6.53
CA THR A 233 -25.78 16.44 -6.62
C THR A 233 -25.55 14.96 -6.36
N SER A 234 -26.56 14.27 -5.81
CA SER A 234 -26.47 12.82 -5.58
C SER A 234 -26.22 12.02 -6.87
N ARG A 235 -26.60 12.57 -8.04
CA ARG A 235 -26.37 11.98 -9.36
C ARG A 235 -24.90 12.05 -9.77
N GLU A 236 -24.22 13.15 -9.47
CA GLU A 236 -22.80 13.32 -9.81
C GLU A 236 -21.91 12.40 -8.96
N LEU A 237 -22.31 12.15 -7.71
CA LEU A 237 -21.60 11.22 -6.84
C LEU A 237 -21.82 9.77 -7.22
N PHE A 238 -22.90 9.43 -7.92
CA PHE A 238 -23.14 8.06 -8.36
C PHE A 238 -21.99 7.54 -9.24
N LEU A 239 -21.41 8.41 -10.07
CA LEU A 239 -20.26 8.06 -10.92
C LEU A 239 -18.99 7.75 -10.11
N VAL A 240 -18.86 8.32 -8.92
CA VAL A 240 -17.75 8.06 -7.98
C VAL A 240 -18.10 6.90 -7.03
N ARG A 241 -19.39 6.68 -6.76
CA ARG A 241 -19.94 5.70 -5.80
C ARG A 241 -19.68 4.26 -6.21
N ASP A 242 -19.67 3.96 -7.51
CA ASP A 242 -19.37 2.61 -8.01
C ASP A 242 -17.97 2.13 -7.58
N VAL A 243 -17.08 3.05 -7.19
CA VAL A 243 -15.74 2.71 -6.74
C VAL A 243 -15.57 2.73 -5.22
N PHE A 244 -16.46 3.40 -4.49
CA PHE A 244 -16.32 3.57 -3.05
C PHE A 244 -17.65 3.37 -2.33
N SER A 245 -17.80 2.17 -1.78
CA SER A 245 -18.86 1.85 -0.83
C SER A 245 -18.92 2.88 0.32
N SER A 246 -17.76 3.41 0.72
CA SER A 246 -17.62 4.43 1.77
C SER A 246 -18.30 5.76 1.48
N LEU A 247 -18.38 6.19 0.22
CA LEU A 247 -19.13 7.38 -0.14
C LEU A 247 -20.63 7.22 0.12
N GLY A 248 -21.17 6.01 -0.03
CA GLY A 248 -22.56 5.73 0.28
C GLY A 248 -22.89 5.96 1.77
N ILE A 249 -21.96 5.57 2.64
CA ILE A 249 -22.05 5.78 4.07
C ILE A 249 -21.95 7.27 4.41
N TRP A 250 -20.91 7.95 3.91
CA TRP A 250 -20.72 9.38 4.15
C TRP A 250 -21.89 10.22 3.65
N ASN A 251 -22.45 9.90 2.47
CA ASN A 251 -23.61 10.60 1.95
C ASN A 251 -24.84 10.45 2.87
N LYS A 252 -25.06 9.27 3.46
CA LYS A 252 -26.15 9.08 4.44
C LYS A 252 -25.87 9.88 5.71
N TRP A 253 -24.63 9.81 6.20
CA TRP A 253 -24.20 10.50 7.41
C TRP A 253 -24.31 12.03 7.30
N VAL A 254 -23.80 12.63 6.22
CA VAL A 254 -23.88 14.08 5.96
C VAL A 254 -25.33 14.53 5.81
N LYS A 255 -26.19 13.74 5.15
CA LYS A 255 -27.63 14.05 4.99
C LYS A 255 -28.43 13.96 6.29
N GLN A 256 -28.01 13.12 7.24
CA GLN A 256 -28.70 12.92 8.51
C GLN A 256 -28.18 13.83 9.63
N GLU A 257 -27.34 14.82 9.30
CA GLU A 257 -26.83 15.84 10.21
C GLU A 257 -26.36 15.29 11.57
N SER A 258 -25.55 14.23 11.54
CA SER A 258 -24.85 13.65 12.70
C SER A 258 -25.65 12.79 13.70
N GLN A 259 -26.97 12.58 13.53
CA GLN A 259 -27.71 11.58 14.33
C GLN A 259 -27.53 10.15 13.81
N PHE A 260 -26.29 9.79 13.51
CA PHE A 260 -26.00 8.60 12.75
C PHE A 260 -25.61 7.43 13.64
N ASP A 261 -26.42 6.38 13.62
CA ASP A 261 -26.21 5.13 14.35
C ASP A 261 -25.23 4.24 13.56
N TRP A 262 -23.94 4.32 13.88
CA TRP A 262 -22.88 3.48 13.29
C TRP A 262 -23.16 1.98 13.45
N ASP A 263 -23.81 1.65 14.55
CA ASP A 263 -24.19 0.31 14.91
C ASP A 263 -25.23 -0.26 13.91
N LYS A 264 -26.19 0.52 13.43
CA LYS A 264 -27.13 0.10 12.35
C LYS A 264 -26.48 0.00 10.97
N LEU A 265 -25.37 0.67 10.77
CA LEU A 265 -24.72 0.66 9.46
C LEU A 265 -23.85 -0.58 9.27
N THR A 266 -23.12 -0.95 10.31
CA THR A 266 -22.29 -2.17 10.34
C THR A 266 -23.10 -3.46 10.29
N SER A 267 -24.39 -3.44 10.65
CA SER A 267 -25.26 -4.62 10.51
C SER A 267 -25.57 -4.99 9.07
N ASN A 268 -25.32 -4.10 8.10
CA ASN A 268 -25.26 -4.50 6.70
C ASN A 268 -23.87 -5.10 6.46
N GLU A 269 -23.79 -6.43 6.47
CA GLU A 269 -22.59 -7.30 6.31
C GLU A 269 -21.77 -7.08 5.01
N ARG A 270 -22.06 -6.02 4.26
CA ARG A 270 -21.38 -5.62 3.01
C ARG A 270 -20.59 -4.33 3.15
N MET A 271 -20.00 -4.07 4.32
CA MET A 271 -18.93 -3.08 4.38
C MET A 271 -17.71 -3.61 3.61
N GLY A 272 -17.73 -3.44 2.28
CA GLY A 272 -16.68 -3.93 1.38
C GLY A 272 -15.29 -3.34 1.66
N SER A 273 -14.27 -3.86 0.99
CA SER A 273 -12.85 -3.56 1.21
C SER A 273 -12.43 -2.10 1.36
N HIS A 274 -13.15 -1.16 0.78
CA HIS A 274 -12.70 0.22 0.63
C HIS A 274 -12.88 1.14 1.87
N TYR A 275 -13.11 0.59 3.08
CA TYR A 275 -13.28 1.38 4.32
C TYR A 275 -12.01 1.62 5.13
N HIS A 276 -10.88 1.14 4.63
CA HIS A 276 -9.55 1.25 5.24
C HIS A 276 -9.38 2.52 6.11
N LEU A 277 -9.50 3.71 5.51
CA LEU A 277 -9.19 4.97 6.21
C LEU A 277 -10.29 5.45 7.17
N GLY A 278 -11.54 5.00 6.99
CA GLY A 278 -12.63 5.39 7.86
C GLY A 278 -12.72 4.64 9.17
N VAL A 279 -11.97 3.55 9.31
CA VAL A 279 -11.98 2.73 10.52
C VAL A 279 -11.70 3.57 11.77
N ARG A 280 -10.78 4.53 11.68
CA ARG A 280 -10.40 5.39 12.80
C ARG A 280 -11.55 6.26 13.32
N THR A 281 -12.51 6.58 12.45
CA THR A 281 -13.63 7.46 12.77
C THR A 281 -14.77 6.70 13.42
N PHE A 282 -15.17 5.55 12.87
CA PHE A 282 -16.36 4.84 13.37
C PHE A 282 -16.02 3.70 14.33
N PHE A 283 -14.84 3.07 14.23
CA PHE A 283 -14.53 1.89 15.03
C PHE A 283 -14.59 2.14 16.53
N PRO A 284 -14.08 3.27 17.07
CA PRO A 284 -14.21 3.56 18.51
C PRO A 284 -15.67 3.60 18.99
N GLU A 285 -16.58 4.07 18.13
CA GLU A 285 -18.02 4.23 18.40
C GLU A 285 -18.82 2.92 18.32
N LEU A 286 -18.24 1.86 17.75
CA LEU A 286 -18.93 0.57 17.66
C LEU A 286 -19.07 -0.10 19.03
N SER A 287 -20.19 -0.79 19.22
CA SER A 287 -20.35 -1.69 20.36
C SER A 287 -19.31 -2.83 20.31
N ARG A 288 -18.97 -3.37 21.50
CA ARG A 288 -17.99 -4.46 21.68
C ARG A 288 -18.14 -5.61 20.67
N ALA A 289 -19.35 -6.18 20.57
CA ALA A 289 -19.61 -7.29 19.66
C ALA A 289 -19.37 -6.92 18.18
N LYS A 290 -19.69 -5.67 17.81
CA LYS A 290 -19.51 -5.18 16.43
C LYS A 290 -18.06 -4.86 16.11
N LYS A 291 -17.26 -4.36 17.05
CA LYS A 291 -15.80 -4.18 16.87
C LYS A 291 -15.14 -5.50 16.49
N ILE A 292 -15.42 -6.56 17.23
CA ILE A 292 -14.89 -7.89 16.97
C ILE A 292 -15.38 -8.40 15.61
N ASN A 293 -16.69 -8.42 15.37
CA ASN A 293 -17.25 -8.94 14.11
C ASN A 293 -16.74 -8.19 12.89
N TRP A 294 -16.65 -6.86 12.98
CA TRP A 294 -16.10 -6.04 11.90
C TRP A 294 -14.62 -6.37 11.64
N LEU A 295 -13.81 -6.48 12.69
CA LEU A 295 -12.38 -6.79 12.54
C LEU A 295 -12.17 -8.19 11.95
N LYS A 296 -12.94 -9.19 12.41
CA LYS A 296 -12.93 -10.54 11.84
C LYS A 296 -13.25 -10.54 10.36
N TYR A 297 -14.31 -9.82 9.98
CA TYR A 297 -14.69 -9.63 8.58
C TYR A 297 -13.55 -8.96 7.78
N ALA A 298 -12.99 -7.88 8.30
CA ALA A 298 -11.92 -7.14 7.63
C ALA A 298 -10.66 -8.01 7.41
N ILE A 299 -10.29 -8.84 8.39
CA ILE A 299 -9.18 -9.80 8.26
C ILE A 299 -9.50 -10.87 7.22
N GLN A 300 -10.69 -11.49 7.30
CA GLN A 300 -11.09 -12.61 6.45
C GLN A 300 -11.04 -12.26 4.95
N PHE A 301 -11.34 -11.02 4.60
CA PHE A 301 -11.35 -10.56 3.23
C PHE A 301 -10.08 -9.79 2.84
N GLU A 302 -9.02 -9.83 3.65
CA GLU A 302 -7.75 -9.11 3.44
C GLU A 302 -7.95 -7.60 3.17
N ASN A 303 -8.94 -7.04 3.86
CA ASN A 303 -9.49 -5.71 3.64
C ASN A 303 -9.08 -4.73 4.73
N ILE A 304 -7.92 -4.94 5.35
CA ILE A 304 -7.38 -4.03 6.35
C ILE A 304 -5.87 -3.95 6.21
N ASP A 305 -5.33 -2.73 6.23
CA ASP A 305 -3.88 -2.56 6.26
C ASP A 305 -3.34 -2.73 7.69
N THR A 306 -2.02 -2.87 7.82
CA THR A 306 -1.37 -3.06 9.12
C THR A 306 -1.69 -1.95 10.12
N ALA A 307 -1.65 -0.69 9.68
CA ALA A 307 -1.85 0.43 10.59
C ALA A 307 -3.27 0.44 11.16
N GLN A 308 -4.26 0.10 10.34
CA GLN A 308 -5.66 -0.04 10.73
C GLN A 308 -5.88 -1.26 11.60
N PHE A 309 -5.31 -2.42 11.24
CA PHE A 309 -5.43 -3.64 12.03
C PHE A 309 -4.92 -3.38 13.45
N LEU A 310 -3.73 -2.79 13.57
CA LEU A 310 -3.15 -2.48 14.88
C LEU A 310 -3.96 -1.42 15.61
N PHE A 311 -4.45 -0.38 14.93
CA PHE A 311 -5.36 0.60 15.52
C PHE A 311 -6.60 -0.09 16.11
N CYS A 312 -7.26 -0.96 15.35
CA CYS A 312 -8.45 -1.69 15.81
C CYS A 312 -8.09 -2.59 17.00
N LEU A 313 -6.98 -3.31 16.91
CA LEU A 313 -6.48 -4.18 17.98
C LEU A 313 -6.20 -3.40 19.28
N PHE A 314 -5.68 -2.17 19.20
CA PHE A 314 -5.46 -1.31 20.37
C PHE A 314 -6.76 -0.82 21.03
N HIS A 315 -7.88 -0.81 20.30
CA HIS A 315 -9.20 -0.45 20.82
C HIS A 315 -9.97 -1.64 21.40
N LEU A 316 -9.37 -2.84 21.38
CA LEU A 316 -9.91 -4.04 22.00
C LEU A 316 -9.32 -4.26 23.40
N ASP A 317 -10.13 -4.79 24.31
CA ASP A 317 -9.66 -5.29 25.60
C ASP A 317 -8.84 -6.58 25.43
N ASP A 318 -8.13 -7.01 26.48
CA ASP A 318 -7.20 -8.14 26.36
C ASP A 318 -7.89 -9.48 26.06
N ASN A 319 -9.14 -9.66 26.48
CA ASN A 319 -9.91 -10.86 26.14
C ASN A 319 -10.35 -10.81 24.67
N GLU A 320 -10.77 -9.65 24.19
CA GLU A 320 -11.16 -9.46 22.78
C GLU A 320 -9.97 -9.64 21.83
N LYS A 321 -8.79 -9.12 22.20
CA LYS A 321 -7.55 -9.37 21.43
C LYS A 321 -7.24 -10.86 21.39
N GLU A 322 -7.39 -11.54 22.51
CA GLU A 322 -7.14 -12.97 22.62
C GLU A 322 -8.08 -13.80 21.72
N ASP A 323 -9.33 -13.37 21.56
CA ASP A 323 -10.27 -13.99 20.63
C ASP A 323 -9.81 -13.82 19.17
N ILE A 324 -9.34 -12.63 18.80
CA ILE A 324 -8.78 -12.38 17.45
C ILE A 324 -7.51 -13.22 17.22
N TYR A 325 -6.65 -13.32 18.22
CA TYR A 325 -5.41 -14.09 18.18
C TYR A 325 -5.64 -15.59 17.97
N LYS A 326 -6.65 -16.15 18.62
CA LYS A 326 -7.02 -17.57 18.47
C LYS A 326 -7.59 -17.87 17.09
N GLU A 327 -8.41 -16.97 16.56
CA GLU A 327 -9.12 -17.20 15.30
C GLU A 327 -8.27 -16.88 14.07
N TYR A 328 -7.42 -15.85 14.16
CA TYR A 328 -6.58 -15.37 13.06
C TYR A 328 -5.08 -15.24 13.44
N PRO A 329 -4.44 -16.30 13.96
CA PRO A 329 -3.07 -16.22 14.43
C PRO A 329 -2.08 -15.91 13.30
N CYS A 330 -2.25 -16.50 12.11
CA CYS A 330 -1.36 -16.22 10.97
C CYS A 330 -1.45 -14.75 10.52
N HIS A 331 -2.65 -14.23 10.27
CA HIS A 331 -2.85 -12.84 9.85
C HIS A 331 -2.29 -11.87 10.88
N THR A 332 -2.56 -12.11 12.17
CA THR A 332 -2.03 -11.30 13.26
C THR A 332 -0.51 -11.21 13.18
N ILE A 333 0.20 -12.35 13.07
CA ILE A 333 1.67 -12.38 12.96
C ILE A 333 2.15 -11.57 11.75
N LEU A 334 1.48 -11.71 10.60
CA LEU A 334 1.89 -11.04 9.37
C LEU A 334 1.78 -9.51 9.45
N TYR A 335 0.81 -8.96 10.18
CA TYR A 335 0.72 -7.52 10.40
C TYR A 335 1.91 -6.96 11.18
N PHE A 336 2.60 -7.77 12.00
CA PHE A 336 3.83 -7.33 12.68
C PHE A 336 5.08 -7.41 11.80
N LEU A 337 4.98 -7.82 10.53
CA LEU A 337 6.11 -7.79 9.57
C LEU A 337 6.30 -6.44 8.88
N ASP A 338 5.34 -5.53 9.00
CA ASP A 338 5.43 -4.20 8.41
C ASP A 338 6.13 -3.20 9.32
N TYR A 339 6.83 -2.26 8.70
CA TYR A 339 7.47 -1.16 9.40
C TYR A 339 6.46 -0.24 10.09
N PRO A 340 6.65 0.13 11.37
CA PRO A 340 7.83 -0.11 12.22
C PRO A 340 7.71 -1.27 13.23
N PHE A 341 6.81 -2.22 13.01
CA PHE A 341 6.40 -3.19 14.04
C PHE A 341 7.25 -4.47 14.08
N GLN A 342 8.24 -4.63 13.20
CA GLN A 342 9.05 -5.85 13.10
C GLN A 342 9.78 -6.19 14.40
N SER A 343 10.16 -5.20 15.21
CA SER A 343 10.80 -5.46 16.50
C SER A 343 9.89 -6.19 17.49
N LYS A 344 8.57 -6.16 17.28
CA LYS A 344 7.56 -6.85 18.09
C LYS A 344 7.11 -8.18 17.49
N PHE A 345 7.53 -8.49 16.27
CA PHE A 345 7.14 -9.70 15.55
C PHE A 345 7.40 -10.98 16.36
N LEU A 346 8.62 -11.17 16.88
CA LEU A 346 8.98 -12.39 17.61
C LEU A 346 8.21 -12.53 18.93
N GLU A 347 8.01 -11.42 19.65
CA GLU A 347 7.21 -11.39 20.89
C GLU A 347 5.78 -11.87 20.64
N VAL A 348 5.16 -11.38 19.56
CA VAL A 348 3.80 -11.76 19.16
C VAL A 348 3.77 -13.21 18.65
N ALA A 349 4.74 -13.62 17.85
CA ALA A 349 4.86 -14.99 17.36
C ALA A 349 4.96 -16.01 18.51
N ASP A 350 5.79 -15.74 19.51
CA ASP A 350 6.00 -16.60 20.68
C ASP A 350 4.67 -16.89 21.40
N ARG A 351 3.78 -15.88 21.52
CA ARG A 351 2.43 -16.04 22.09
C ARG A 351 1.50 -16.84 21.20
N LEU A 352 1.62 -16.71 19.89
CA LEU A 352 0.66 -17.24 18.91
C LEU A 352 1.00 -18.65 18.40
N PHE A 353 2.19 -19.17 18.68
CA PHE A 353 2.60 -20.51 18.24
C PHE A 353 1.60 -21.61 18.63
N GLN A 354 0.98 -21.52 19.82
CA GLN A 354 -0.01 -22.50 20.28
C GLN A 354 -1.31 -22.51 19.46
N TYR A 355 -1.59 -21.44 18.70
CA TYR A 355 -2.78 -21.32 17.86
C TYR A 355 -2.49 -21.63 16.38
N LEU A 356 -1.22 -21.71 15.99
CA LEU A 356 -0.85 -21.99 14.62
C LEU A 356 -1.00 -23.48 14.28
N SER A 357 -1.76 -23.77 13.23
CA SER A 357 -1.67 -25.06 12.54
C SER A 357 -0.43 -25.12 11.65
N GLY A 358 -0.02 -26.33 11.24
CA GLY A 358 1.09 -26.51 10.30
C GLY A 358 0.90 -25.74 8.98
N ASN A 359 -0.33 -25.69 8.44
CA ASN A 359 -0.66 -24.92 7.24
C ASN A 359 -0.51 -23.41 7.46
N MET A 360 -0.97 -22.90 8.60
CA MET A 360 -0.84 -21.48 8.95
C MET A 360 0.63 -21.09 9.14
N PHE A 361 1.42 -21.95 9.79
CA PHE A 361 2.85 -21.75 9.94
C PHE A 361 3.59 -21.75 8.59
N PHE A 362 3.25 -22.69 7.70
CA PHE A 362 3.74 -22.71 6.33
C PHE A 362 3.46 -21.39 5.61
N PHE A 363 2.23 -20.85 5.73
CA PHE A 363 1.85 -19.58 5.12
C PHE A 363 2.69 -18.41 5.64
N VAL A 364 2.98 -18.36 6.95
CA VAL A 364 3.84 -17.31 7.54
C VAL A 364 5.27 -17.39 6.99
N LEU A 365 5.86 -18.60 6.91
CA LEU A 365 7.20 -18.77 6.35
C LEU A 365 7.24 -18.40 4.86
N HIS A 366 6.24 -18.83 4.10
CA HIS A 366 6.11 -18.48 2.70
C HIS A 366 6.04 -16.96 2.52
N PHE A 367 5.23 -16.27 3.33
CA PHE A 367 5.14 -14.81 3.27
C PHE A 367 6.48 -14.13 3.61
N LEU A 368 7.15 -14.55 4.69
CA LEU A 368 8.48 -14.05 5.05
C LEU A 368 9.48 -14.19 3.90
N ILE A 369 9.61 -15.39 3.34
CA ILE A 369 10.57 -15.69 2.29
C ILE A 369 10.21 -14.92 1.00
N TYR A 370 9.01 -15.12 0.48
CA TYR A 370 8.65 -14.63 -0.86
C TYR A 370 8.21 -13.17 -0.90
N LYS A 371 7.60 -12.67 0.18
CA LYS A 371 7.12 -11.28 0.21
C LYS A 371 8.11 -10.34 0.87
N ARG A 372 8.93 -10.78 1.84
CA ARG A 372 9.87 -9.88 2.53
C ARG A 372 11.31 -10.05 2.08
N MET A 373 11.84 -11.28 2.10
CA MET A 373 13.24 -11.53 1.77
C MET A 373 13.50 -11.39 0.26
N ILE A 374 12.75 -12.12 -0.56
CA ILE A 374 13.01 -12.19 -2.02
C ILE A 374 12.70 -10.89 -2.76
N ARG A 375 11.75 -10.11 -2.25
CA ARG A 375 11.42 -8.80 -2.82
C ARG A 375 12.39 -7.70 -2.39
N GLU A 376 13.49 -8.06 -1.72
CA GLU A 376 14.57 -7.16 -1.30
C GLU A 376 14.04 -5.96 -0.51
N PHE A 377 13.08 -6.21 0.41
CA PHE A 377 12.61 -5.17 1.31
C PHE A 377 13.73 -4.82 2.30
N ASN A 378 14.36 -3.68 2.06
CA ASN A 378 15.51 -3.19 2.83
C ASN A 378 15.11 -2.37 4.09
N ASP A 379 13.85 -2.43 4.51
CA ASP A 379 13.37 -1.72 5.70
C ASP A 379 13.63 -2.49 7.01
N TYR A 380 14.00 -3.78 6.94
CA TYR A 380 14.38 -4.58 8.10
C TYR A 380 15.29 -5.75 7.70
N ASN A 381 16.08 -6.30 8.64
CA ASN A 381 16.86 -7.51 8.40
C ASN A 381 15.96 -8.75 8.50
N TYR A 382 15.23 -9.04 7.42
CA TYR A 382 14.28 -10.14 7.37
C TYR A 382 14.94 -11.53 7.38
N PHE A 383 16.20 -11.66 6.93
CA PHE A 383 16.96 -12.90 7.07
C PHE A 383 17.18 -13.24 8.55
N TYR A 384 17.72 -12.29 9.31
CA TYR A 384 17.91 -12.47 10.76
C TYR A 384 16.58 -12.72 11.48
N LEU A 385 15.53 -11.97 11.13
CA LEU A 385 14.19 -12.18 11.69
C LEU A 385 13.66 -13.59 11.40
N PHE A 386 13.85 -14.07 10.16
CA PHE A 386 13.44 -15.41 9.73
C PHE A 386 14.16 -16.51 10.51
N VAL A 387 15.49 -16.42 10.65
CA VAL A 387 16.28 -17.39 11.42
C VAL A 387 15.80 -17.45 12.87
N GLN A 388 15.64 -16.30 13.52
CA GLN A 388 15.14 -16.22 14.89
C GLN A 388 13.71 -16.79 15.03
N PHE A 389 12.84 -16.48 14.08
CA PHE A 389 11.47 -17.01 14.06
C PHE A 389 11.48 -18.53 13.92
N TRP A 390 12.28 -19.06 12.99
CA TRP A 390 12.46 -20.49 12.83
C TRP A 390 12.98 -21.13 14.11
N ASP A 391 14.06 -20.62 14.70
CA ASP A 391 14.67 -21.21 15.89
C ASP A 391 13.70 -21.33 17.06
N ARG A 392 12.89 -20.29 17.31
CA ARG A 392 11.86 -20.27 18.37
C ARG A 392 10.63 -21.13 18.07
N SER A 393 10.44 -21.53 16.81
CA SER A 393 9.25 -22.27 16.41
C SER A 393 9.18 -23.67 17.05
N PRO A 394 8.01 -24.10 17.55
CA PRO A 394 7.80 -25.44 18.09
C PRO A 394 8.21 -26.57 17.13
N MET A 395 8.73 -27.66 17.70
CA MET A 395 9.22 -28.81 16.93
C MET A 395 8.16 -29.41 15.99
N HIS A 396 6.91 -29.52 16.45
CA HIS A 396 5.83 -30.10 15.64
C HIS A 396 5.52 -29.26 14.39
N LEU A 397 5.69 -27.93 14.45
CA LEU A 397 5.55 -27.05 13.28
C LEU A 397 6.74 -27.21 12.33
N LYS A 398 7.97 -27.33 12.85
CA LYS A 398 9.16 -27.61 12.04
C LYS A 398 9.06 -28.95 11.30
N GLN A 399 8.62 -30.00 12.00
CA GLN A 399 8.37 -31.33 11.41
C GLN A 399 7.31 -31.27 10.31
N TYR A 400 6.26 -30.48 10.50
CA TYR A 400 5.26 -30.26 9.45
C TYR A 400 5.89 -29.67 8.17
N ILE A 401 6.78 -28.69 8.31
CA ILE A 401 7.49 -28.06 7.19
C ILE A 401 8.47 -29.01 6.53
N GLN A 402 9.10 -29.93 7.26
CA GLN A 402 10.00 -30.94 6.68
C GLN A 402 9.29 -31.85 5.67
N LEU A 403 7.97 -32.01 5.79
CA LEU A 403 7.13 -32.77 4.85
C LEU A 403 6.67 -31.93 3.65
N LYS A 404 7.00 -30.63 3.61
CA LYS A 404 6.66 -29.71 2.54
C LYS A 404 7.87 -29.43 1.68
N ASN A 405 7.63 -29.19 0.41
CA ASN A 405 8.67 -28.87 -0.55
C ASN A 405 9.38 -27.54 -0.24
N ILE A 406 8.76 -26.62 0.52
CA ILE A 406 9.42 -25.39 0.99
C ILE A 406 10.59 -25.67 1.95
N CYS A 407 10.70 -26.89 2.50
CA CYS A 407 11.77 -27.27 3.42
C CYS A 407 13.16 -26.93 2.87
N GLN A 408 13.42 -27.20 1.58
CA GLN A 408 14.72 -26.90 0.97
C GLN A 408 15.03 -25.39 1.01
N VAL A 409 14.05 -24.55 0.68
CA VAL A 409 14.19 -23.08 0.74
C VAL A 409 14.42 -22.61 2.17
N VAL A 410 13.71 -23.19 3.14
CA VAL A 410 13.88 -22.89 4.56
C VAL A 410 15.29 -23.27 5.02
N GLN A 411 15.80 -24.46 4.67
CA GLN A 411 17.16 -24.88 5.04
C GLN A 411 18.21 -23.94 4.45
N LEU A 412 18.04 -23.52 3.19
CA LEU A 412 18.94 -22.56 2.55
C LEU A 412 18.90 -21.20 3.25
N ALA A 413 17.72 -20.71 3.61
CA ALA A 413 17.56 -19.45 4.32
C ALA A 413 18.18 -19.48 5.73
N ILE A 414 18.11 -20.62 6.43
CA ILE A 414 18.73 -20.79 7.76
C ILE A 414 20.25 -20.78 7.68
N HIS A 415 20.82 -21.44 6.67
CA HIS A 415 22.27 -21.54 6.47
C HIS A 415 22.85 -20.37 5.66
N TRP A 416 22.09 -19.28 5.47
CA TRP A 416 22.48 -18.15 4.64
C TRP A 416 23.87 -17.58 5.00
N GLU A 417 24.16 -17.43 6.30
CA GLU A 417 25.43 -16.87 6.78
C GLU A 417 26.63 -17.79 6.49
N ASP A 418 26.41 -19.11 6.47
CA ASP A 418 27.46 -20.10 6.20
C ASP A 418 27.82 -20.14 4.70
N ILE A 419 26.88 -19.76 3.83
CA ILE A 419 27.10 -19.67 2.39
C ILE A 419 27.71 -18.30 2.06
N THR A 420 28.87 -18.02 2.65
CA THR A 420 29.67 -16.78 2.46
C THR A 420 30.03 -16.47 1.00
N SER A 421 29.79 -17.40 0.07
CA SER A 421 29.95 -17.21 -1.38
C SER A 421 28.65 -17.03 -2.17
N PHE A 422 27.47 -17.18 -1.56
CA PHE A 422 26.21 -16.94 -2.27
C PHE A 422 25.87 -15.45 -2.22
N CYS A 423 25.67 -14.86 -3.39
CA CYS A 423 25.08 -13.54 -3.52
C CYS A 423 23.57 -13.63 -3.22
N GLU A 424 22.99 -12.61 -2.57
CA GLU A 424 21.54 -12.52 -2.30
C GLU A 424 20.70 -12.80 -3.54
N LYS A 425 21.19 -12.38 -4.72
CA LYS A 425 20.58 -12.62 -6.02
C LYS A 425 20.50 -14.10 -6.40
N ASP A 426 21.47 -14.90 -5.99
CA ASP A 426 21.48 -16.33 -6.29
C ASP A 426 20.43 -17.06 -5.43
N PHE A 427 20.23 -16.63 -4.18
CA PHE A 427 19.14 -17.13 -3.33
C PHE A 427 17.77 -16.73 -3.88
N VAL A 428 17.61 -15.45 -4.26
CA VAL A 428 16.40 -14.95 -4.91
C VAL A 428 16.06 -15.78 -6.15
N LYS A 429 17.04 -15.98 -7.03
CA LYS A 429 16.87 -16.77 -8.25
C LYS A 429 16.49 -18.22 -7.95
N LEU A 430 17.19 -18.86 -7.02
CA LEU A 430 16.90 -20.24 -6.63
C LEU A 430 15.49 -20.39 -6.05
N CYS A 431 15.05 -19.44 -5.23
CA CYS A 431 13.69 -19.44 -4.70
C CYS A 431 12.65 -19.21 -5.81
N GLN A 432 12.94 -18.34 -6.79
CA GLN A 432 12.06 -18.14 -7.95
C GLN A 432 11.97 -19.39 -8.83
N ASP A 433 13.08 -20.08 -9.05
CA ASP A 433 13.12 -21.33 -9.83
C ASP A 433 12.29 -22.43 -9.13
N ILE A 434 12.38 -22.49 -7.80
CA ILE A 434 11.59 -23.40 -6.96
C ILE A 434 10.10 -23.00 -6.98
N ASP A 435 9.76 -21.71 -6.86
CA ASP A 435 8.39 -21.18 -6.91
C ASP A 435 7.70 -21.44 -8.25
N PHE A 436 8.44 -21.27 -9.34
CA PHE A 436 7.96 -21.54 -10.69
C PHE A 436 7.63 -23.03 -10.91
N ALA A 437 8.40 -23.93 -10.28
CA ALA A 437 8.12 -25.36 -10.30
C ALA A 437 6.85 -25.73 -9.52
N PHE A 438 6.37 -24.88 -8.61
CA PHE A 438 5.13 -25.11 -7.86
C PHE A 438 3.86 -24.68 -8.59
N HIS A 439 3.97 -23.69 -9.47
CA HIS A 439 2.84 -23.09 -10.18
C HIS A 439 2.72 -23.58 -11.63
N SER A 440 3.67 -24.40 -12.10
CA SER A 440 3.55 -25.12 -13.38
C SER A 440 2.74 -26.41 -13.17
N PRO A 441 1.71 -26.66 -14.00
CA PRO A 441 0.73 -27.74 -13.80
C PRO A 441 1.31 -29.16 -13.92
#